data_AF-A0A1F9B3B8-F1
#
_entry.id   AF-A0A1F9B3B8-F1
#
_cell.length_a   1.000
_cell.length_b   1.000
_cell.length_c   1.000
_cell.angle_alpha   90.00
_cell.angle_beta   90.00
_cell.angle_gamma   90.00
#
_symmetry.space_group_name_H-M   'P 1'
#
loop_
_entity.id
_entity.type
_entity.pdbx_description
1 polymer ?
#
loop_
_entity_poly.entity_id
_entity_poly.type
_entity_poly.pdbx_seq_one_letter_code
_entity_poly.pdbx_strand_id
1 'polypeptide(L)'
;MTKRKNDDTCIIMALEKILRELVKERGLRKTARDLGIDSGSLFRSLQDGSNLKLSRIEQLLDYFGYDLKLIKRKEVKTDDKGRLSQDGNPKRR
;
A
#
# COMPACT_ATOMS: atom_id res chain seq x y z
N MET A 1 16.66 14.28 9.80
CA MET A 1 16.08 12.91 9.75
C MET A 1 14.55 13.00 9.88
N THR A 2 13.80 13.11 8.77
CA THR A 2 12.31 13.17 8.83
C THR A 2 11.57 12.64 7.59
N LYS A 3 12.22 12.47 6.43
CA LYS A 3 11.53 12.08 5.19
C LYS A 3 10.79 10.73 5.24
N ARG A 4 11.31 9.72 5.96
CA ARG A 4 10.73 8.36 5.96
C ARG A 4 9.29 8.29 6.48
N LYS A 5 8.94 9.06 7.51
CA LYS A 5 7.61 8.98 8.14
C LYS A 5 6.48 9.43 7.21
N ASN A 6 6.73 10.44 6.37
CA ASN A 6 5.68 10.99 5.50
C ASN A 6 5.37 10.05 4.33
N ASP A 7 6.39 9.40 3.78
CA ASP A 7 6.25 8.47 2.65
C ASP A 7 5.53 7.18 3.08
N ASP A 8 5.87 6.63 4.24
CA ASP A 8 5.20 5.45 4.82
C ASP A 8 3.71 5.73 5.09
N THR A 9 3.39 6.93 5.58
CA THR A 9 2.00 7.35 5.83
C THR A 9 1.19 7.42 4.52
N CYS A 10 1.79 7.92 3.44
CA CYS A 10 1.12 8.04 2.15
C CYS A 10 0.80 6.67 1.53
N ILE A 11 1.71 5.69 1.66
CA ILE A 11 1.51 4.32 1.18
C ILE A 11 0.38 3.62 1.94
N ILE A 12 0.35 3.75 3.26
CA ILE A 12 -0.69 3.17 4.11
C ILE A 12 -2.06 3.77 3.75
N MET A 13 -2.15 5.10 3.60
CA MET A 13 -3.39 5.77 3.21
C MET A 13 -3.92 5.33 1.84
N ALA A 14 -3.03 5.10 0.87
CA ALA A 14 -3.43 4.62 -0.45
C ALA A 14 -4.01 3.20 -0.39
N LEU A 15 -3.38 2.29 0.37
CA LEU A 15 -3.84 0.91 0.54
C LEU A 15 -5.17 0.84 1.29
N GLU A 16 -5.32 1.57 2.39
CA GLU A 16 -6.56 1.61 3.18
C GLU A 16 -7.75 2.09 2.33
N LYS A 17 -7.53 3.11 1.49
CA LYS A 17 -8.57 3.62 0.58
C LYS A 17 -9.00 2.56 -0.44
N ILE A 18 -8.04 1.88 -1.08
CA ILE A 18 -8.32 0.82 -2.05
C ILE A 18 -9.12 -0.31 -1.38
N LEU A 19 -8.68 -0.79 -0.22
CA LEU A 19 -9.36 -1.86 0.51
C LEU A 19 -10.78 -1.46 0.90
N ARG A 20 -11.00 -0.21 1.32
CA ARG A 20 -12.34 0.29 1.61
C ARG A 20 -13.23 0.27 0.38
N GLU A 21 -12.73 0.73 -0.77
CA GLU A 21 -13.49 0.73 -2.02
C GLU A 21 -13.89 -0.68 -2.43
N LEU A 22 -12.95 -1.64 -2.40
CA LEU A 22 -13.22 -3.06 -2.68
C LEU A 22 -14.30 -3.65 -1.74
N VAL A 23 -14.21 -3.36 -0.44
CA VAL A 23 -15.20 -3.82 0.55
C VAL A 23 -16.56 -3.15 0.32
N LYS A 24 -16.59 -1.88 -0.08
CA LYS A 24 -17.82 -1.14 -0.38
C LYS A 24 -18.52 -1.70 -1.61
N GLU A 25 -17.78 -2.00 -2.67
CA GLU A 25 -18.30 -2.59 -3.91
C GLU A 25 -18.87 -3.99 -3.68
N ARG A 26 -18.16 -4.84 -2.92
CA ARG A 26 -18.61 -6.20 -2.60
C ARG A 26 -19.74 -6.23 -1.56
N GLY A 27 -19.73 -5.28 -0.63
CA GLY A 27 -20.65 -5.14 0.49
C GLY A 27 -20.05 -5.62 1.82
N LEU A 28 -19.96 -4.70 2.78
CA LEU A 28 -19.36 -4.91 4.11
C LEU A 28 -19.85 -6.18 4.82
N ARG A 29 -21.18 -6.39 4.91
CA ARG A 29 -21.75 -7.54 5.62
C ARG A 29 -21.41 -8.86 4.95
N LYS A 30 -21.33 -8.87 3.61
CA LYS A 30 -20.97 -10.06 2.82
C LYS A 30 -19.49 -10.38 3.04
N THR A 31 -18.62 -9.40 2.87
CA THR A 31 -17.19 -9.56 3.10
C THR A 31 -16.89 -10.01 4.53
N ALA A 32 -17.55 -9.41 5.53
CA ALA A 32 -17.38 -9.80 6.92
C ALA A 32 -17.82 -11.26 7.18
N ARG A 33 -18.96 -11.67 6.61
CA ARG A 33 -19.46 -13.05 6.71
C ARG A 33 -18.50 -14.04 6.05
N ASP A 34 -18.07 -13.77 4.84
CA ASP A 34 -17.19 -14.66 4.07
C ASP A 34 -15.82 -14.83 4.77
N LEU A 35 -15.33 -13.77 5.43
CA LEU A 35 -14.10 -13.78 6.21
C LEU A 35 -14.28 -14.33 7.64
N GLY A 36 -15.50 -14.65 8.08
CA GLY A 36 -15.78 -15.10 9.44
C GLY A 36 -15.49 -14.05 10.53
N ILE A 37 -15.60 -12.76 10.20
CA ILE A 37 -15.35 -11.65 11.12
C ILE A 37 -16.62 -10.86 11.45
N ASP A 38 -16.64 -10.23 12.61
CA ASP A 38 -17.72 -9.31 12.97
C ASP A 38 -17.76 -8.10 12.02
N SER A 39 -18.94 -7.81 11.47
CA SER A 39 -19.15 -6.69 10.54
C SER A 39 -18.86 -5.33 11.19
N GLY A 40 -19.12 -5.17 12.49
CA GLY A 40 -18.77 -3.97 13.24
C GLY A 40 -17.25 -3.83 13.43
N SER A 41 -16.56 -4.93 13.69
CA SER A 41 -15.09 -5.00 13.72
C SER A 41 -14.50 -4.61 12.37
N LEU A 42 -14.98 -5.19 11.28
CA LEU A 42 -14.52 -4.83 9.93
C LEU A 42 -14.77 -3.36 9.62
N PHE A 43 -15.96 -2.84 9.95
CA PHE A 43 -16.30 -1.43 9.75
C PHE A 43 -15.32 -0.49 10.48
N ARG A 44 -15.07 -0.74 11.78
CA ARG A 44 -14.14 0.06 12.58
C ARG A 44 -12.70 -0.03 12.06
N SER A 45 -12.30 -1.20 11.55
CA SER A 45 -10.99 -1.39 10.95
C SER A 45 -10.82 -0.67 9.62
N LEU A 46 -11.90 -0.35 8.90
CA LEU A 46 -11.82 0.33 7.61
C LEU A 46 -12.05 1.84 7.72
N GLN A 47 -12.20 2.40 8.93
CA GLN A 47 -12.53 3.82 9.15
C GLN A 47 -11.31 4.73 8.89
N ASP A 48 -11.53 6.00 8.51
CA ASP A 48 -10.43 6.89 8.15
C ASP A 48 -9.58 7.18 9.38
N GLY A 49 -8.27 7.02 9.24
CA GLY A 49 -7.33 7.13 10.36
C GLY A 49 -7.36 5.95 11.34
N SER A 50 -8.12 4.88 11.05
CA SER A 50 -7.97 3.63 11.78
C SER A 50 -6.68 2.96 11.33
N ASN A 51 -5.80 2.61 12.26
CA ASN A 51 -4.55 1.94 11.95
C ASN A 51 -4.82 0.47 11.57
N LEU A 52 -5.03 0.22 10.27
CA LEU A 52 -5.39 -1.09 9.77
C LEU A 52 -4.22 -2.06 9.96
N LYS A 53 -4.43 -3.11 10.76
CA LYS A 53 -3.38 -4.11 11.04
C LYS A 53 -2.98 -4.83 9.74
N LEU A 54 -1.69 -5.09 9.56
CA LEU A 54 -1.16 -5.83 8.41
C LEU A 54 -1.87 -7.17 8.20
N SER A 55 -2.15 -7.93 9.26
CA SER A 55 -2.88 -9.18 9.16
C SER A 55 -4.30 -9.02 8.59
N ARG A 56 -4.96 -7.88 8.83
CA ARG A 56 -6.26 -7.58 8.24
C ARG A 56 -6.13 -7.18 6.77
N ILE A 57 -5.05 -6.48 6.42
CA ILE A 57 -4.73 -6.16 5.02
C ILE A 57 -4.53 -7.46 4.22
N GLU A 58 -3.68 -8.36 4.71
CA GLU A 58 -3.42 -9.66 4.09
C GLU A 58 -4.72 -10.46 3.89
N GLN A 59 -5.53 -10.62 4.94
CA GLN A 59 -6.82 -11.31 4.85
C GLN A 59 -7.76 -10.72 3.78
N LEU A 60 -7.83 -9.39 3.69
CA LEU A 60 -8.69 -8.74 2.71
C LEU A 60 -8.15 -8.91 1.29
N LEU A 61 -6.83 -8.77 1.11
CA LEU A 61 -6.19 -8.95 -0.20
C LEU A 61 -6.37 -10.39 -0.68
N ASP A 62 -6.14 -11.39 0.18
CA ASP A 62 -6.34 -12.81 -0.13
C ASP A 62 -7.80 -13.08 -0.55
N TYR A 63 -8.77 -12.52 0.18
CA TYR A 63 -10.20 -12.66 -0.14
C TYR A 63 -10.56 -12.05 -1.49
N PHE A 64 -9.92 -10.94 -1.87
CA PHE A 64 -10.14 -10.30 -3.17
C PHE A 64 -9.24 -10.85 -4.29
N GLY A 65 -8.37 -11.81 -4.00
CA GLY A 65 -7.46 -12.42 -4.99
C GLY A 65 -6.26 -11.56 -5.36
N TYR A 66 -5.78 -10.71 -4.44
CA TYR A 66 -4.58 -9.90 -4.61
C TYR A 66 -3.42 -10.41 -3.77
N ASP A 67 -2.20 -10.38 -4.33
CA ASP A 67 -0.96 -10.65 -3.60
C ASP A 67 -0.35 -9.36 -3.04
N LEU A 68 0.12 -9.39 -1.79
CA LEU A 68 0.95 -8.33 -1.23
C LEU A 68 2.44 -8.61 -1.53
N LYS A 69 3.12 -7.69 -2.25
CA LYS A 69 4.55 -7.80 -2.57
C LYS A 69 5.33 -6.60 -2.03
N LEU A 70 6.32 -6.88 -1.17
CA LEU A 70 7.29 -5.89 -0.69
C LEU A 70 8.42 -5.74 -1.71
N ILE A 71 8.46 -4.60 -2.41
CA ILE A 71 9.50 -4.30 -3.39
C ILE A 71 10.43 -3.23 -2.82
N LYS A 72 11.67 -3.61 -2.49
CA LYS A 72 12.71 -2.65 -2.13
C LYS A 72 13.19 -1.94 -3.39
N ARG A 73 12.85 -0.67 -3.54
CA ARG A 73 13.38 0.17 -4.64
C ARG A 73 14.89 0.35 -4.45
N LYS A 74 15.65 0.35 -5.54
CA LYS A 74 17.06 0.75 -5.54
C LYS A 74 17.13 2.19 -5.02
N GLU A 75 17.92 2.44 -3.99
CA GLU A 75 18.17 3.80 -3.53
C GLU A 75 18.83 4.57 -4.69
N VAL A 76 18.04 5.42 -5.36
CA VAL A 76 18.60 6.41 -6.26
C VAL A 76 19.19 7.47 -5.35
N LYS A 77 20.51 7.46 -5.18
CA LYS A 77 21.22 8.62 -4.65
C LYS A 77 20.93 9.74 -5.63
N THR A 78 20.03 10.65 -5.26
CA THR A 78 19.99 11.96 -5.88
C THR A 78 21.28 12.63 -5.47
N ASP A 79 22.28 12.60 -6.33
CA ASP A 79 23.38 13.55 -6.22
C ASP A 79 22.75 14.95 -6.18
N ASP A 80 23.19 15.79 -5.25
CA ASP A 80 22.67 17.14 -4.95
C ASP A 80 22.79 18.14 -6.13
N LYS A 81 22.84 17.67 -7.37
CA LYS A 81 23.00 18.47 -8.59
C LYS A 81 21.99 18.22 -9.70
N GLY A 82 20.96 17.38 -9.50
CA GLY A 82 19.82 17.29 -10.44
C GLY A 82 20.22 17.01 -11.90
N ARG A 83 21.32 16.28 -12.14
CA ARG A 83 21.73 15.85 -13.48
C ARG A 83 21.49 14.36 -13.60
N LEU A 84 20.59 13.98 -14.50
CA LEU A 84 20.53 12.63 -15.04
C LEU A 84 21.86 12.40 -15.75
N SER A 85 22.77 11.67 -15.11
CA SER A 85 23.97 11.17 -15.76
C SER A 85 23.54 10.16 -16.82
N GLN A 86 23.36 10.62 -18.05
CA GLN A 86 23.43 9.75 -19.21
C GLN A 86 24.89 9.33 -19.33
N ASP A 87 25.20 8.11 -18.93
CA ASP A 87 26.49 7.50 -19.22
C ASP A 87 26.74 7.59 -20.71
N GLY A 88 27.64 8.49 -21.08
CA GLY A 88 28.04 8.75 -22.44
C GLY A 88 28.66 7.49 -23.02
N ASN A 89 28.02 6.94 -24.05
CA ASN A 89 28.60 5.92 -24.91
C ASN A 89 29.92 6.47 -25.51
N PRO A 90 31.10 5.94 -25.16
CA PRO A 90 32.33 6.40 -25.77
C PRO A 90 32.38 5.85 -27.19
N LYS A 91 32.25 6.75 -28.18
CA LYS A 91 32.55 6.48 -29.59
C LYS A 91 33.88 5.74 -29.68
N ARG A 92 33.83 4.45 -30.04
CA ARG A 92 35.00 3.71 -30.52
C ARG A 92 35.29 4.21 -31.93
N ARG A 93 36.57 4.61 -32.10
CA ARG A 93 37.21 5.05 -33.34
C ARG A 93 37.05 4.05 -34.47
#